data_AF-A0A7Y5RZB2-F1
#
_entry.id   AF-A0A7Y5RZB2-F1
#
_cell.length_a   1.000
_cell.length_b   1.000
_cell.length_c   1.000
_cell.angle_alpha   90.00
_cell.angle_beta   90.00
_cell.angle_gamma   90.00
#
_symmetry.space_group_name_H-M   'P 1'
#
loop_
_entity.id
_entity.type
_entity.pdbx_description
1 polymer ?
#
loop_
_entity_poly.entity_id
_entity_poly.type
_entity_poly.pdbx_seq_one_letter_code
_entity_poly.pdbx_strand_id
1 'polypeptide(L)'
;WAAAAVLTKPQSLLLAPLWAVCLLWRCDLRRCTRGFAAAAAAALLICGPYLLLGAAAGIWDSLLGAVGKYPVVHLNGFSAWFLLNPMTEPRLDALSALYRRDTTAWLAGLTPRAIGLMTLAVVAALVVWIIWRRRGRPPVLRWAACVLPLAFFLLPTQMHERYLFPAVALWAWACVPRVSWCVGWLLVSLTAFLNMAWAWPQRGVWDEIGGPMAGILFGDPLGQPAGVWCALALLALLVWMFSRGLRSRFT
;
A
#
# COMPACT_ATOMS: atom_id res chain seq x y z
N TRP A 1 -2.90 -17.91 9.39
CA TRP A 1 -3.05 -16.44 9.24
C TRP A 1 -2.55 -15.91 7.89
N ALA A 2 -1.26 -16.09 7.53
CA ALA A 2 -0.73 -15.58 6.25
C ALA A 2 -1.52 -16.04 5.00
N ALA A 3 -1.80 -17.34 4.88
CA ALA A 3 -2.61 -17.88 3.78
C ALA A 3 -4.01 -17.25 3.70
N ALA A 4 -4.71 -17.18 4.85
CA ALA A 4 -6.02 -16.55 4.92
C ALA A 4 -5.97 -15.07 4.50
N ALA A 5 -4.96 -14.31 4.96
CA ALA A 5 -4.82 -12.90 4.60
C ALA A 5 -4.64 -12.71 3.07
N VAL A 6 -3.80 -13.53 2.43
CA VAL A 6 -3.55 -13.46 0.98
C VAL A 6 -4.80 -13.82 0.18
N LEU A 7 -5.51 -14.87 0.59
CA LEU A 7 -6.72 -15.34 -0.09
C LEU A 7 -7.91 -14.40 0.10
N THR A 8 -8.00 -13.68 1.23
CA THR A 8 -9.02 -12.64 1.42
C THR A 8 -8.65 -11.36 0.67
N LYS A 9 -7.38 -10.97 0.68
CA LYS A 9 -6.91 -9.74 0.05
C LYS A 9 -5.47 -9.91 -0.44
N PRO A 10 -5.25 -10.11 -1.75
CA PRO A 10 -3.92 -10.37 -2.33
C PRO A 10 -2.88 -9.30 -1.99
N GLN A 11 -3.33 -8.06 -1.72
CA GLN A 11 -2.48 -6.96 -1.28
C GLN A 11 -1.68 -7.30 -0.01
N SER A 12 -2.17 -8.21 0.85
CA SER A 12 -1.42 -8.66 2.03
C SER A 12 -0.12 -9.39 1.70
N LEU A 13 0.08 -9.82 0.44
CA LEU A 13 1.35 -10.36 -0.05
C LEU A 13 2.49 -9.35 0.08
N LEU A 14 2.20 -8.05 0.26
CA LEU A 14 3.19 -7.04 0.62
C LEU A 14 3.99 -7.40 1.89
N LEU A 15 3.41 -8.21 2.79
CA LEU A 15 4.06 -8.68 4.02
C LEU A 15 4.84 -10.00 3.82
N ALA A 16 4.80 -10.61 2.64
CA ALA A 16 5.55 -11.83 2.36
C ALA A 16 7.05 -11.75 2.68
N PRO A 17 7.76 -10.62 2.43
CA PRO A 17 9.14 -10.44 2.89
C PRO A 17 9.35 -10.66 4.39
N LEU A 18 8.44 -10.16 5.23
CA LEU A 18 8.48 -10.34 6.69
C LEU A 18 8.26 -11.79 7.07
N TRP A 19 7.31 -12.46 6.43
CA TRP A 19 7.00 -13.87 6.69
C TRP A 19 8.16 -14.76 6.27
N ALA A 20 8.74 -14.55 5.09
CA ALA A 20 9.86 -15.32 4.56
C ALA A 20 11.07 -15.27 5.51
N VAL A 21 11.48 -14.08 5.95
CA VAL A 21 12.62 -13.96 6.87
C VAL A 21 12.30 -14.55 8.24
N CYS A 22 11.08 -14.37 8.76
CA CYS A 22 10.68 -15.00 10.01
C CYS A 22 10.74 -16.54 9.94
N LEU A 23 10.29 -17.13 8.83
CA LEU A 23 10.35 -18.57 8.60
C LEU A 23 11.79 -19.06 8.54
N LEU A 24 12.65 -18.41 7.73
CA LEU A 24 14.04 -18.82 7.56
C LEU A 24 14.88 -18.72 8.83
N TRP A 25 14.59 -17.77 9.73
CA TRP A 25 15.39 -17.53 10.93
C TRP A 25 14.86 -18.20 12.19
N ARG A 26 13.56 -18.47 12.27
CA ARG A 26 12.90 -18.92 13.51
C ARG A 26 12.32 -20.33 13.44
N CYS A 27 12.29 -20.94 12.26
CA CYS A 27 11.73 -22.26 12.06
C CYS A 27 12.83 -23.27 11.70
N ASP A 28 12.78 -24.41 12.38
CA ASP A 28 13.43 -25.63 11.91
C ASP A 28 12.57 -26.26 10.80
N LEU A 29 13.13 -27.28 10.11
CA LEU A 29 12.44 -27.95 9.01
C LEU A 29 11.06 -28.48 9.43
N ARG A 30 10.93 -28.98 10.67
CA ARG A 30 9.66 -29.50 11.22
C ARG A 30 8.61 -28.40 11.39
N ARG A 31 8.99 -27.21 11.89
CA ARG A 31 8.06 -26.08 12.00
C ARG A 31 7.70 -25.53 10.62
N CYS A 32 8.64 -25.50 9.68
CA CYS A 32 8.36 -25.11 8.30
C CYS A 32 7.32 -26.04 7.67
N THR A 33 7.51 -27.36 7.73
CA THR A 33 6.55 -28.31 7.14
C THR A 33 5.18 -28.21 7.79
N ARG A 34 5.09 -28.09 9.13
CA ARG A 34 3.82 -27.85 9.82
C ARG A 34 3.16 -26.54 9.41
N GLY A 35 3.94 -25.47 9.24
CA GLY A 35 3.45 -24.17 8.77
C GLY A 35 2.89 -24.25 7.34
N PHE A 36 3.60 -24.91 6.44
CA PHE A 36 3.15 -25.16 5.07
C PHE A 36 1.89 -26.03 5.04
N ALA A 37 1.84 -27.11 5.83
CA ALA A 37 0.66 -27.96 5.93
C ALA A 37 -0.55 -27.19 6.47
N ALA A 38 -0.37 -26.36 7.50
CA ALA A 38 -1.44 -25.51 8.03
C ALA A 38 -1.90 -24.44 7.02
N ALA A 39 -0.98 -23.86 6.25
CA ALA A 39 -1.29 -22.92 5.18
C ALA A 39 -2.08 -23.58 4.04
N ALA A 40 -1.66 -24.78 3.62
CA ALA A 40 -2.35 -25.57 2.60
C ALA A 40 -3.75 -25.99 3.06
N ALA A 41 -3.88 -26.48 4.31
CA ALA A 41 -5.18 -26.81 4.90
C ALA A 41 -6.11 -25.59 4.96
N ALA A 42 -5.60 -24.42 5.37
CA ALA A 42 -6.38 -23.19 5.36
C ALA A 42 -6.79 -22.77 3.94
N ALA A 43 -5.90 -22.89 2.96
CA ALA A 43 -6.21 -22.59 1.57
C ALA A 43 -7.27 -23.54 1.01
N LEU A 44 -7.17 -24.84 1.27
CA LEU A 44 -8.18 -25.84 0.90
C LEU A 44 -9.51 -25.59 1.60
N LEU A 45 -9.51 -25.15 2.86
CA LEU A 45 -10.75 -24.83 3.56
C LEU A 45 -11.46 -23.61 2.96
N ILE A 46 -10.70 -22.57 2.60
CA ILE A 46 -11.24 -21.33 2.03
C ILE A 46 -11.66 -21.52 0.57
N CYS A 47 -10.83 -22.17 -0.23
CA CYS A 47 -11.05 -22.37 -1.66
C CYS A 47 -11.87 -23.63 -1.98
N GLY A 48 -11.95 -24.59 -1.07
CA GLY A 48 -12.56 -25.90 -1.26
C GLY A 48 -13.97 -25.85 -1.83
N PRO A 49 -14.90 -25.03 -1.30
CA PRO A 49 -16.24 -24.90 -1.87
C PRO A 49 -16.22 -24.50 -3.35
N TYR A 50 -15.37 -23.56 -3.73
CA TYR A 50 -15.23 -23.10 -5.11
C TYR A 50 -14.61 -24.16 -6.02
N LEU A 51 -13.62 -24.91 -5.51
CA LEU A 51 -12.99 -26.01 -6.24
C LEU A 51 -14.00 -27.14 -6.53
N LEU A 52 -14.81 -27.50 -5.54
CA LEU A 52 -15.86 -28.52 -5.67
C LEU A 52 -16.96 -28.09 -6.65
N LEU A 53 -17.22 -26.80 -6.78
CA LEU A 53 -18.18 -26.22 -7.72
C LEU A 53 -17.58 -25.95 -9.12
N GLY A 54 -16.34 -26.38 -9.38
CA GLY A 54 -15.67 -26.19 -10.68
C GLY A 54 -15.20 -24.75 -10.96
N ALA A 55 -15.22 -23.85 -9.97
CA ALA A 55 -14.89 -22.44 -10.11
C ALA A 55 -13.39 -22.12 -9.92
N ALA A 56 -12.50 -23.10 -10.14
CA ALA A 56 -11.06 -22.96 -9.94
C ALA A 56 -10.44 -21.82 -10.77
N ALA A 57 -10.89 -21.67 -12.03
CA ALA A 57 -10.43 -20.60 -12.92
C ALA A 57 -10.71 -19.20 -12.34
N GLY A 58 -11.90 -18.99 -11.78
CA GLY A 58 -12.27 -17.70 -11.18
C GLY A 58 -11.41 -17.30 -9.98
N ILE A 59 -10.89 -18.27 -9.22
CA ILE A 59 -9.92 -18.02 -8.15
C ILE A 59 -8.61 -17.49 -8.76
N TRP A 60 -8.13 -18.15 -9.80
CA TRP A 60 -6.88 -17.77 -10.47
C TRP A 60 -6.97 -16.39 -11.12
N ASP A 61 -8.08 -16.13 -11.83
CA ASP A 61 -8.35 -14.84 -12.46
C ASP A 61 -8.44 -13.72 -11.42
N SER A 62 -9.02 -13.99 -10.25
CA SER A 62 -9.08 -13.01 -9.16
C SER A 62 -7.72 -12.71 -8.54
N LEU A 63 -6.82 -13.70 -8.47
CA LEU A 63 -5.48 -13.55 -7.92
C LEU A 63 -4.53 -12.86 -8.91
N LEU A 64 -4.52 -13.28 -10.18
CA LEU A 64 -3.62 -12.76 -11.19
C LEU A 64 -4.12 -11.49 -11.86
N GLY A 65 -5.44 -11.34 -12.03
CA GLY A 65 -6.07 -10.19 -12.68
C GLY A 65 -6.04 -8.90 -11.86
N ALA A 66 -5.48 -8.93 -10.65
CA ALA A 66 -5.39 -7.76 -9.78
C ALA A 66 -4.45 -6.68 -10.35
N VAL A 67 -3.34 -7.08 -10.98
CA VAL A 67 -2.38 -6.16 -11.62
C VAL A 67 -2.82 -5.92 -13.07
N GLY A 68 -2.92 -4.66 -13.48
CA GLY A 68 -3.35 -4.31 -14.83
C GLY A 68 -4.85 -4.11 -14.98
N LYS A 69 -5.65 -4.40 -13.93
CA LYS A 69 -7.10 -4.17 -13.93
C LYS A 69 -7.47 -2.72 -14.23
N TYR A 70 -6.66 -1.79 -13.73
CA TYR A 70 -6.84 -0.36 -13.94
C TYR A 70 -5.54 0.23 -14.47
N PRO A 71 -5.28 0.18 -15.80
CA PRO A 71 -3.99 0.46 -16.39
C PRO A 71 -3.70 1.98 -16.49
N VAL A 72 -3.76 2.67 -15.36
CA VAL A 72 -3.59 4.12 -15.24
C VAL A 72 -2.61 4.48 -14.13
N VAL A 73 -2.01 5.65 -14.24
CA VAL A 73 -0.86 6.08 -13.43
C VAL A 73 -1.22 6.15 -11.94
N HIS A 74 -2.40 6.65 -11.58
CA HIS A 74 -3.04 6.46 -10.26
C HIS A 74 -4.56 6.51 -10.43
N LEU A 75 -5.31 6.00 -9.45
CA LEU A 75 -6.77 6.09 -9.39
C LEU A 75 -7.18 6.78 -8.11
N ASN A 76 -7.06 8.10 -8.09
CA ASN A 76 -7.30 8.93 -6.90
C ASN A 76 -6.33 8.71 -5.74
N GLY A 77 -5.49 7.68 -5.73
CA GLY A 77 -4.49 7.47 -4.69
C GLY A 77 -3.49 8.63 -4.64
N PHE A 78 -3.36 9.29 -3.48
CA PHE A 78 -2.36 10.33 -3.18
C PHE A 78 -0.94 9.72 -3.06
N SER A 79 -0.53 8.99 -4.10
CA SER A 79 0.75 8.31 -4.27
C SER A 79 1.81 9.25 -4.82
N ALA A 80 3.05 8.80 -4.98
CA ALA A 80 4.10 9.61 -5.61
C ALA A 80 3.75 9.98 -7.06
N TRP A 81 2.95 9.15 -7.74
CA TRP A 81 2.47 9.41 -9.09
C TRP A 81 1.45 10.55 -9.17
N PHE A 82 0.71 10.81 -8.09
CA PHE A 82 -0.20 11.96 -8.00
C PHE A 82 0.57 13.29 -8.07
N LEU A 83 1.83 13.33 -7.60
CA LEU A 83 2.67 14.52 -7.72
C LEU A 83 3.01 14.88 -9.17
N LEU A 84 3.09 13.86 -10.03
CA LEU A 84 3.44 14.03 -11.45
C LEU A 84 2.22 14.29 -12.33
N ASN A 85 1.03 13.91 -11.85
CA ASN A 85 -0.23 14.09 -12.56
C ASN A 85 -1.35 14.47 -11.58
N PRO A 86 -1.25 15.63 -10.90
CA PRO A 86 -2.23 16.02 -9.90
C PRO A 86 -3.61 16.20 -10.54
N MET A 87 -4.65 15.84 -9.80
CA MET A 87 -6.04 15.98 -10.25
C MET A 87 -6.75 17.01 -9.40
N THR A 88 -7.46 17.92 -10.07
CA THR A 88 -8.33 18.94 -9.47
C THR A 88 -9.79 18.52 -9.45
N GLU A 89 -10.16 17.51 -10.26
CA GLU A 89 -11.55 17.03 -10.38
C GLU A 89 -11.74 15.74 -9.57
N PRO A 90 -12.49 15.81 -8.45
CA PRO A 90 -12.73 14.66 -7.57
C PRO A 90 -13.79 13.66 -8.06
N ARG A 91 -14.62 13.98 -9.06
CA ARG A 91 -15.75 13.10 -9.43
C ARG A 91 -15.37 12.00 -10.40
N LEU A 92 -15.78 10.79 -10.04
CA LEU A 92 -15.42 9.54 -10.70
C LEU A 92 -15.82 9.47 -12.18
N ASP A 93 -16.93 10.08 -12.57
CA ASP A 93 -17.42 10.13 -13.95
C ASP A 93 -16.55 11.00 -14.86
N ALA A 94 -16.09 12.15 -14.37
CA ALA A 94 -15.18 13.04 -15.09
C ALA A 94 -13.71 12.56 -15.06
N LEU A 95 -13.32 11.83 -14.00
CA LEU A 95 -11.97 11.34 -13.76
C LEU A 95 -11.44 10.37 -14.83
N SER A 96 -12.32 9.58 -15.43
CA SER A 96 -11.93 8.61 -16.47
C SER A 96 -11.20 9.24 -17.66
N ALA A 97 -11.58 10.48 -18.03
CA ALA A 97 -10.97 11.23 -19.12
C ALA A 97 -9.62 11.87 -18.74
N LEU A 98 -9.35 12.07 -17.44
CA LEU A 98 -8.13 12.70 -16.94
C LEU A 98 -7.01 11.67 -16.69
N TYR A 99 -7.34 10.40 -16.54
CA TYR A 99 -6.37 9.36 -16.24
C TYR A 99 -5.40 9.09 -17.39
N ARG A 100 -4.11 9.26 -17.11
CA ARG A 100 -3.04 8.80 -17.99
C ARG A 100 -2.83 7.30 -17.88
N ARG A 101 -2.65 6.61 -19.01
CA ARG A 101 -2.30 5.18 -19.01
C ARG A 101 -0.91 4.95 -18.43
N ASP A 102 -0.74 3.88 -17.66
CA ASP A 102 0.54 3.48 -17.08
C ASP A 102 1.35 2.51 -17.95
N THR A 103 0.82 2.17 -19.13
CA THR A 103 1.40 1.25 -20.12
C THR A 103 2.11 1.96 -21.26
N THR A 104 1.94 3.27 -21.41
CA THR A 104 2.64 4.06 -22.43
C THR A 104 4.07 4.32 -21.98
N ALA A 105 5.03 4.18 -22.90
CA ALA A 105 6.43 4.51 -22.63
C ALA A 105 6.55 5.96 -22.16
N TRP A 106 7.42 6.20 -21.18
CA TRP A 106 7.58 7.50 -20.55
C TRP A 106 9.04 7.87 -20.37
N LEU A 107 9.73 7.33 -19.36
CA LEU A 107 11.10 7.70 -19.04
C LEU A 107 12.07 6.63 -19.56
N ALA A 108 13.01 7.02 -20.42
CA ALA A 108 14.00 6.12 -21.03
C ALA A 108 13.38 4.87 -21.70
N GLY A 109 12.20 5.02 -22.31
CA GLY A 109 11.46 3.91 -22.94
C GLY A 109 10.70 3.01 -21.96
N LEU A 110 10.87 3.18 -20.65
CA LEU A 110 10.14 2.43 -19.63
C LEU A 110 8.76 3.02 -19.39
N THR A 111 7.80 2.15 -19.08
CA THR A 111 6.44 2.54 -18.70
C THR A 111 6.38 2.95 -17.22
N PRO A 112 5.48 3.86 -16.82
CA PRO A 112 5.25 4.19 -15.41
C PRO A 112 5.02 2.94 -14.53
N ARG A 113 4.28 1.95 -15.05
CA ARG A 113 4.08 0.67 -14.38
C ARG A 113 5.40 -0.05 -14.08
N ALA A 114 6.27 -0.16 -15.07
CA ALA A 114 7.56 -0.84 -14.91
C ALA A 114 8.42 -0.11 -13.86
N ILE A 115 8.49 1.22 -13.94
CA ILE A 115 9.25 2.04 -12.99
C ILE A 115 8.71 1.87 -11.57
N GLY A 116 7.40 1.91 -11.38
CA GLY A 116 6.77 1.75 -10.06
C GLY A 116 6.99 0.37 -9.46
N LEU A 117 6.89 -0.69 -10.26
CA LEU A 117 7.17 -2.05 -9.81
C LEU A 117 8.66 -2.28 -9.52
N MET A 118 9.56 -1.75 -10.35
CA MET A 118 11.01 -1.86 -10.13
C MET A 118 11.44 -1.13 -8.86
N THR A 119 10.94 0.08 -8.63
CA THR A 119 11.25 0.86 -7.42
C THR A 119 10.71 0.18 -6.16
N LEU A 120 9.49 -0.37 -6.20
CA LEU A 120 8.96 -1.21 -5.11
C LEU A 120 9.83 -2.44 -4.87
N ALA A 121 10.26 -3.14 -5.93
CA ALA A 121 11.10 -4.33 -5.82
C ALA A 121 12.45 -4.01 -5.15
N VAL A 122 13.09 -2.90 -5.52
CA VAL A 122 14.33 -2.41 -4.89
C VAL A 122 14.10 -2.11 -3.41
N VAL A 123 13.02 -1.42 -3.06
CA VAL A 123 12.66 -1.14 -1.66
C VAL A 123 12.40 -2.42 -0.87
N ALA A 124 11.65 -3.36 -1.43
CA ALA A 124 11.37 -4.64 -0.79
C ALA A 124 12.65 -5.45 -0.56
N ALA A 125 13.55 -5.51 -1.55
CA ALA A 125 14.85 -6.16 -1.44
C ALA A 125 15.73 -5.51 -0.36
N LEU A 126 15.75 -4.18 -0.30
CA LEU A 126 16.48 -3.44 0.74
C LEU A 126 15.92 -3.73 2.14
N VAL A 127 14.59 -3.78 2.29
CA VAL A 127 13.93 -4.15 3.54
C VAL A 127 14.31 -5.59 3.94
N VAL A 128 14.23 -6.56 3.03
CA VAL A 128 14.66 -7.95 3.29
C VAL A 128 16.10 -8.00 3.74
N TRP A 129 16.99 -7.32 3.03
CA TRP A 129 18.42 -7.27 3.35
C TRP A 129 18.65 -6.68 4.75
N ILE A 130 17.97 -5.60 5.12
CA ILE A 130 18.07 -5.01 6.47
C ILE A 130 17.55 -5.99 7.53
N ILE A 131 16.38 -6.60 7.33
CA ILE A 131 15.83 -7.59 8.28
C ILE A 131 16.82 -8.75 8.44
N TRP A 132 17.37 -9.26 7.35
CA TRP A 132 18.36 -10.34 7.34
C TRP A 132 19.63 -9.96 8.11
N ARG A 133 20.27 -8.83 7.76
CA ARG A 133 21.49 -8.34 8.43
C ARG A 133 21.28 -8.09 9.92
N ARG A 134 20.07 -7.72 10.32
CA ARG A 134 19.70 -7.43 11.71
C ARG A 134 19.00 -8.61 12.41
N ARG A 135 19.02 -9.80 11.82
CA ARG A 135 18.50 -11.06 12.38
C ARG A 135 17.02 -11.01 12.79
N GLY A 136 16.20 -10.23 12.08
CA GLY A 136 14.75 -10.15 12.35
C GLY A 136 14.39 -9.74 13.79
N ARG A 137 15.20 -8.86 14.42
CA ARG A 137 14.91 -8.32 15.75
C ARG A 137 13.57 -7.56 15.75
N PRO A 138 12.78 -7.60 16.85
CA PRO A 138 11.45 -7.00 16.88
C PRO A 138 11.37 -5.54 16.39
N PRO A 139 12.30 -4.62 16.72
CA PRO A 139 12.23 -3.25 16.23
C PRO A 139 12.35 -3.13 14.70
N VAL A 140 13.15 -4.00 14.08
CA VAL A 140 13.33 -4.02 12.62
C VAL A 140 12.08 -4.56 11.93
N LEU A 141 11.42 -5.55 12.54
CA LEU A 141 10.15 -6.07 12.02
C LEU A 141 9.03 -5.02 12.10
N ARG A 142 8.97 -4.23 13.19
CA ARG A 142 8.02 -3.10 13.32
C ARG A 142 8.27 -2.04 12.25
N TRP A 143 9.53 -1.65 12.07
CA TRP A 143 9.91 -0.72 11.00
C TRP A 143 9.51 -1.24 9.62
N ALA A 144 9.81 -2.49 9.30
CA ALA A 144 9.46 -3.08 8.01
C ALA A 144 7.94 -3.15 7.81
N ALA A 145 7.16 -3.42 8.87
CA ALA A 145 5.70 -3.38 8.85
C ALA A 145 5.14 -1.97 8.59
N CYS A 146 5.89 -0.91 8.88
CA CYS A 146 5.55 0.46 8.52
C CYS A 146 5.97 0.83 7.08
N VAL A 147 7.18 0.44 6.67
CA VAL A 147 7.78 0.82 5.38
C VAL A 147 7.12 0.11 4.21
N LEU A 148 6.90 -1.20 4.29
CA LEU A 148 6.35 -1.99 3.18
C LEU A 148 4.97 -1.50 2.70
N PRO A 149 3.96 -1.28 3.57
CA PRO A 149 2.67 -0.81 3.10
C PRO A 149 2.71 0.63 2.58
N LEU A 150 3.57 1.51 3.12
CA LEU A 150 3.78 2.85 2.57
C LEU A 150 4.42 2.82 1.20
N ALA A 151 5.50 2.05 1.04
CA ALA A 151 6.17 1.88 -0.25
C ALA A 151 5.23 1.26 -1.28
N PHE A 152 4.42 0.27 -0.87
CA PHE A 152 3.42 -0.35 -1.74
C PHE A 152 2.34 0.64 -2.21
N PHE A 153 1.94 1.61 -1.38
CA PHE A 153 0.98 2.64 -1.78
C PHE A 153 1.62 3.77 -2.61
N LEU A 154 2.86 4.15 -2.31
CA LEU A 154 3.51 5.31 -2.91
C LEU A 154 4.14 5.03 -4.28
N LEU A 155 4.75 3.86 -4.46
CA LEU A 155 5.69 3.60 -5.55
C LEU A 155 5.08 2.97 -6.79
N PRO A 156 4.19 1.97 -6.71
CA PRO A 156 3.52 1.41 -7.89
C PRO A 156 2.45 2.35 -8.44
N THR A 157 2.13 2.18 -9.72
CA THR A 157 0.95 2.78 -10.34
C THR A 157 -0.33 2.00 -9.96
N GLN A 158 -1.50 2.44 -10.43
CA GLN A 158 -2.79 1.77 -10.20
C GLN A 158 -3.24 1.76 -8.73
N MET A 159 -2.68 2.64 -7.90
CA MET A 159 -3.04 2.75 -6.50
C MET A 159 -4.34 3.54 -6.36
N HIS A 160 -5.29 2.95 -5.63
CA HIS A 160 -6.58 3.55 -5.31
C HIS A 160 -6.59 4.22 -3.94
N GLU A 161 -7.52 5.14 -3.72
CA GLU A 161 -7.73 5.87 -2.47
C GLU A 161 -7.74 4.99 -1.20
N ARG A 162 -8.28 3.77 -1.31
CA ARG A 162 -8.40 2.81 -0.20
C ARG A 162 -7.16 1.95 0.04
N TYR A 163 -6.12 2.06 -0.80
CA TYR A 163 -4.95 1.18 -0.72
C TYR A 163 -3.97 1.60 0.38
N LEU A 164 -4.09 2.81 0.93
CA LEU A 164 -3.32 3.23 2.11
C LEU A 164 -3.87 2.65 3.42
N PHE A 165 -5.14 2.21 3.45
CA PHE A 165 -5.80 1.74 4.67
C PHE A 165 -5.04 0.64 5.45
N PRO A 166 -4.44 -0.40 4.81
CA PRO A 166 -3.63 -1.38 5.52
C PRO A 166 -2.42 -0.77 6.25
N ALA A 167 -1.86 0.32 5.73
CA ALA A 167 -0.75 1.03 6.37
C ALA A 167 -1.17 1.61 7.72
N VAL A 168 -2.40 2.13 7.84
CA VAL A 168 -2.94 2.69 9.11
C VAL A 168 -2.90 1.64 10.22
N ALA A 169 -3.42 0.45 9.96
CA ALA A 169 -3.48 -0.64 10.94
C ALA A 169 -2.08 -1.15 11.31
N LEU A 170 -1.20 -1.33 10.33
CA LEU A 170 0.16 -1.80 10.56
C LEU A 170 1.01 -0.76 11.31
N TRP A 171 0.82 0.52 11.02
CA TRP A 171 1.45 1.60 11.76
C TRP A 171 0.93 1.68 13.20
N ALA A 172 -0.38 1.54 13.43
CA ALA A 172 -0.93 1.50 14.78
C ALA A 172 -0.31 0.35 15.61
N TRP A 173 -0.21 -0.84 15.03
CA TRP A 173 0.42 -2.00 15.67
C TRP A 173 1.92 -1.81 15.92
N ALA A 174 2.64 -1.23 14.95
CA ALA A 174 4.08 -1.01 15.04
C ALA A 174 4.45 0.21 15.90
N CYS A 175 3.49 1.09 16.19
CA CYS A 175 3.69 2.34 16.89
C CYS A 175 4.35 2.10 18.25
N VAL A 176 5.45 2.79 18.49
CA VAL A 176 6.11 2.84 19.80
C VAL A 176 5.63 4.13 20.48
N PRO A 177 5.39 4.17 21.81
CA PRO A 177 4.92 5.35 22.53
C PRO A 177 5.99 6.47 22.54
N ARG A 178 6.20 7.07 21.38
CA ARG A 178 7.13 8.16 21.08
C ARG A 178 6.43 9.09 20.11
N VAL A 179 6.51 10.38 20.39
CA VAL A 179 5.84 11.43 19.62
C VAL A 179 6.07 11.27 18.11
N SER A 180 7.30 10.98 17.67
CA SER A 180 7.60 10.81 16.24
C SER A 180 6.83 9.68 15.55
N TRP A 181 6.58 8.56 16.26
CA TRP A 181 5.83 7.43 15.71
C TRP A 181 4.34 7.72 15.71
N CYS A 182 3.84 8.37 16.78
CA CYS A 182 2.45 8.84 16.84
C CYS A 182 2.14 9.86 15.74
N VAL A 183 3.05 10.81 15.49
CA VAL A 183 2.94 11.78 14.40
C VAL A 183 2.91 11.07 13.06
N GLY A 184 3.81 10.11 12.82
CA GLY A 184 3.79 9.34 11.57
C GLY A 184 2.49 8.55 11.39
N TRP A 185 1.98 7.88 12.43
CA TRP A 185 0.69 7.19 12.38
C TRP A 185 -0.47 8.15 12.12
N LEU A 186 -0.48 9.33 12.75
CA LEU A 186 -1.49 10.36 12.53
C LEU A 186 -1.46 10.87 11.09
N LEU A 187 -0.26 11.12 10.52
CA LEU A 187 -0.10 11.54 9.13
C LEU A 187 -0.64 10.49 8.14
N VAL A 188 -0.33 9.21 8.36
CA VAL A 188 -0.84 8.11 7.52
C VAL A 188 -2.36 7.99 7.65
N SER A 189 -2.89 8.11 8.86
CA SER A 189 -4.34 8.02 9.14
C SER A 189 -5.11 9.19 8.51
N LEU A 190 -4.61 10.41 8.70
CA LEU A 190 -5.21 11.62 8.13
C LEU A 190 -5.15 11.57 6.61
N THR A 191 -4.02 11.15 6.03
CA THR A 191 -3.92 11.01 4.57
C THR A 191 -4.88 9.96 4.04
N ALA A 192 -5.00 8.80 4.69
CA ALA A 192 -5.95 7.76 4.28
C ALA A 192 -7.39 8.26 4.34
N PHE A 193 -7.75 9.00 5.40
CA PHE A 193 -9.06 9.62 5.54
C PHE A 193 -9.32 10.65 4.43
N LEU A 194 -8.42 11.61 4.23
CA LEU A 194 -8.56 12.64 3.20
C LEU A 194 -8.63 12.02 1.80
N ASN A 195 -7.82 10.99 1.54
CA ASN A 195 -7.82 10.32 0.24
C ASN A 195 -9.16 9.63 -0.05
N MET A 196 -9.74 8.94 0.95
CA MET A 196 -11.05 8.30 0.81
C MET A 196 -12.18 9.34 0.72
N ALA A 197 -12.14 10.40 1.52
CA ALA A 197 -13.12 11.48 1.51
C ALA A 197 -13.14 12.21 0.16
N TRP A 198 -11.96 12.42 -0.44
CA TRP A 198 -11.81 13.09 -1.74
C TRP A 198 -12.48 12.31 -2.89
N ALA A 199 -12.48 10.98 -2.83
CA ALA A 199 -13.04 10.13 -3.88
C ALA A 199 -14.50 9.69 -3.65
N TRP A 200 -15.12 10.07 -2.52
CA TRP A 200 -16.47 9.60 -2.15
C TRP A 200 -17.55 10.16 -3.08
N PRO A 201 -18.57 9.36 -3.50
CA PRO A 201 -19.54 9.75 -4.53
C PRO A 201 -20.29 11.04 -4.20
N GLN A 202 -20.44 11.88 -5.22
CA GLN A 202 -20.74 13.30 -5.07
C GLN A 202 -22.22 13.70 -5.14
N ARG A 203 -23.16 12.75 -5.15
CA ARG A 203 -24.57 13.10 -5.31
C ARG A 203 -25.20 13.47 -3.97
N GLY A 204 -25.63 14.72 -3.82
CA GLY A 204 -26.51 15.25 -2.77
C GLY A 204 -25.85 15.57 -1.42
N VAL A 205 -24.88 14.77 -0.98
CA VAL A 205 -24.30 14.90 0.37
C VAL A 205 -23.34 16.10 0.52
N TRP A 206 -22.63 16.49 -0.54
CA TRP A 206 -21.63 17.59 -0.45
C TRP A 206 -22.22 18.98 -0.66
N ASP A 207 -23.37 19.08 -1.34
CA ASP A 207 -24.14 20.32 -1.39
C ASP A 207 -24.69 20.67 0.01
N GLU A 208 -24.94 19.66 0.86
CA GLU A 208 -25.33 19.82 2.27
C GLU A 208 -24.14 19.99 3.23
N ILE A 209 -22.98 19.34 2.96
CA ILE A 209 -21.73 19.54 3.73
C ILE A 209 -21.03 20.87 3.37
N GLY A 210 -21.54 21.60 2.37
CA GLY A 210 -21.07 22.91 1.91
C GLY A 210 -20.54 23.78 3.06
N GLY A 211 -19.21 23.83 3.19
CA GLY A 211 -18.55 24.35 4.39
C GLY A 211 -17.04 24.10 4.40
N PRO A 212 -16.36 24.35 5.55
CA PRO A 212 -14.89 24.33 5.66
C PRO A 212 -14.21 23.04 5.16
N MET A 213 -14.87 21.89 5.28
CA MET A 213 -14.35 20.60 4.80
C MET A 213 -14.18 20.56 3.27
N ALA A 214 -15.09 21.17 2.51
CA ALA A 214 -14.95 21.23 1.06
C ALA A 214 -13.73 22.08 0.66
N GLY A 215 -13.46 23.17 1.38
CA GLY A 215 -12.24 23.98 1.20
C GLY A 215 -10.95 23.24 1.57
N ILE A 216 -10.98 22.35 2.57
CA ILE A 216 -9.81 21.53 2.94
C ILE A 216 -9.57 20.41 1.91
N LEU A 217 -10.63 19.76 1.40
CA LEU A 217 -10.52 18.61 0.50
C LEU A 217 -10.28 19.02 -0.96
N PHE A 218 -10.94 20.08 -1.42
CA PHE A 218 -11.00 20.51 -2.82
C PHE A 218 -10.48 21.92 -3.05
N GLY A 219 -10.14 22.65 -1.98
CA GLY A 219 -9.40 23.89 -2.15
C GLY A 219 -7.98 23.63 -2.63
N ASP A 220 -7.35 24.70 -3.09
CA ASP A 220 -5.96 24.71 -3.56
C ASP A 220 -5.07 25.43 -2.55
N PRO A 221 -4.75 24.82 -1.38
CA PRO A 221 -3.81 25.40 -0.45
C PRO A 221 -2.48 25.65 -1.16
N LEU A 222 -2.05 26.91 -1.18
CA LEU A 222 -0.86 27.39 -1.89
C LEU A 222 -0.90 27.08 -3.42
N GLY A 223 -2.08 27.03 -4.01
CA GLY A 223 -2.27 26.80 -5.44
C GLY A 223 -2.06 25.34 -5.89
N GLN A 224 -2.12 24.38 -4.96
CA GLN A 224 -1.98 22.96 -5.25
C GLN A 224 -3.11 22.15 -4.60
N PRO A 225 -3.62 21.09 -5.26
CA PRO A 225 -4.63 20.22 -4.66
C PRO A 225 -4.15 19.60 -3.35
N ALA A 226 -5.05 19.41 -2.38
CA ALA A 226 -4.74 18.79 -1.09
C ALA A 226 -4.01 17.42 -1.20
N GLY A 227 -4.30 16.66 -2.28
CA GLY A 227 -3.63 15.40 -2.58
C GLY A 227 -2.12 15.50 -2.80
N VAL A 228 -1.63 16.64 -3.32
CA VAL A 228 -0.19 16.89 -3.51
C VAL A 228 0.52 16.95 -2.16
N TRP A 229 -0.04 17.71 -1.21
CA TRP A 229 0.53 17.85 0.14
C TRP A 229 0.51 16.52 0.90
N CYS A 230 -0.57 15.75 0.75
CA CYS A 230 -0.67 14.40 1.31
C CYS A 230 0.41 13.47 0.75
N ALA A 231 0.58 13.44 -0.58
CA ALA A 231 1.59 12.62 -1.23
C ALA A 231 3.02 13.01 -0.83
N LEU A 232 3.31 14.32 -0.72
CA LEU A 232 4.59 14.83 -0.22
C LEU A 232 4.84 14.42 1.23
N ALA A 233 3.83 14.52 2.10
CA ALA A 233 3.96 14.13 3.50
C ALA A 233 4.27 12.64 3.65
N LEU A 234 3.60 11.77 2.90
CA LEU A 234 3.87 10.33 2.89
C LEU A 234 5.26 10.00 2.32
N LEU A 235 5.68 10.69 1.25
CA LEU A 235 7.02 10.51 0.68
C LEU A 235 8.12 10.93 1.67
N ALA A 236 7.95 12.09 2.33
CA ALA A 236 8.84 12.55 3.39
C ALA A 236 8.89 11.56 4.56
N LEU A 237 7.75 10.98 4.94
CA LEU A 237 7.66 9.96 5.98
C LEU A 237 8.40 8.67 5.57
N LEU A 238 8.29 8.23 4.31
CA LEU A 238 9.02 7.08 3.79
C LEU A 238 10.53 7.32 3.81
N VAL A 239 10.99 8.49 3.35
CA VAL A 239 12.41 8.89 3.40
C VAL A 239 12.92 8.94 4.84
N TRP A 240 12.13 9.53 5.75
CA TRP A 240 12.45 9.57 7.18
C TRP A 240 12.61 8.17 7.77
N MET A 241 11.73 7.23 7.43
CA MET A 241 11.83 5.83 7.87
C MET A 241 13.10 5.15 7.38
N PHE A 242 13.52 5.37 6.13
CA PHE A 242 14.79 4.84 5.63
C PHE A 242 16.00 5.47 6.34
N SER A 243 15.95 6.77 6.61
CA SER A 243 17.01 7.48 7.34
C SER A 243 17.23 6.90 8.75
N ARG A 244 16.15 6.45 9.42
CA ARG A 244 16.22 5.78 10.72
C ARG A 244 16.68 4.33 10.60
N GLY A 245 16.21 3.61 9.58
CA GLY A 245 16.54 2.21 9.36
C GLY A 245 18.01 1.95 9.08
N LEU A 246 18.64 2.84 8.30
CA LEU A 246 20.07 2.77 7.97
C LEU A 246 20.95 3.15 9.17
N ARG A 247 20.55 4.14 9.98
CA ARG A 247 21.35 4.67 11.11
C ARG A 247 21.27 3.83 12.40
N SER A 248 20.66 2.65 12.38
CA SER A 248 20.49 1.75 13.54
C SER A 248 19.71 2.31 14.73
N ARG A 249 18.99 3.44 14.57
CA ARG A 249 18.18 4.07 15.61
C ARG A 249 16.74 3.55 15.55
N PHE A 250 16.55 2.28 15.91
CA PHE A 250 15.21 1.72 16.14
C PHE A 250 14.76 1.84 17.61
N THR A 251 15.61 2.46 18.44
CA THR A 251 15.33 2.81 19.83
C THR A 251 14.80 4.22 19.98
#